data_AF-A0A3P6RPF4-F1
#
_entry.id   AF-A0A3P6RPF4-F1
#
_cell.length_a   1.000
_cell.length_b   1.000
_cell.length_c   1.000
_cell.angle_alpha   90.00
_cell.angle_beta   90.00
_cell.angle_gamma   90.00
#
_symmetry.space_group_name_H-M   'P 1'
#
loop_
_entity.id
_entity.type
_entity.pdbx_description
1 polymer ?
#
loop_
_entity_poly.entity_id
_entity_poly.type
_entity_poly.pdbx_seq_one_letter_code
_entity_poly.pdbx_strand_id
1 'polypeptide(L)'
;MNVARSVDDNDLFLRYIESENDPSKDPVVLWLNGGPGCSSLEGLFMEMGPFRYFIPFSTCQALLYKRRQEDSKRSHILLLARFWMLGINLDIFRAENFGSTITRNKWTWNRVASIIYLDAPAGVGFSVNLNGSLVYTDDEVASDNYLAIIDWFKKFPDRRSNDFYVAGESYGGTYVPMLSALLVDDKENFPQFKVR
;
A
#
# COMPACT_ATOMS: atom_id res chain seq x y z
N MET A 1 5.17 15.01 1.22
CA MET A 1 4.03 15.61 1.94
C MET A 1 2.81 14.77 1.59
N ASN A 2 2.40 13.89 2.49
CA ASN A 2 1.86 12.55 2.19
C ASN A 2 0.53 12.27 2.91
N VAL A 3 -0.55 12.96 2.54
CA VAL A 3 -1.87 12.68 3.10
C VAL A 3 -2.91 12.93 2.00
N ALA A 4 -3.74 11.93 1.71
CA ALA A 4 -5.00 12.08 1.01
C ALA A 4 -6.12 12.22 2.06
N ARG A 5 -6.94 13.24 1.88
CA ARG A 5 -7.90 13.79 2.86
C ARG A 5 -8.86 12.74 3.45
N SER A 6 -9.28 13.03 4.69
CA SER A 6 -10.48 12.49 5.37
C SER A 6 -11.72 12.35 4.47
N VAL A 7 -12.12 11.12 4.17
CA VAL A 7 -13.47 10.75 3.71
C VAL A 7 -14.13 10.02 4.87
N ASP A 8 -15.24 10.51 5.42
CA ASP A 8 -15.97 9.86 6.53
C ASP A 8 -15.06 9.33 7.65
N ASP A 9 -14.18 10.22 8.15
CA ASP A 9 -13.19 9.96 9.21
C ASP A 9 -12.02 9.01 8.82
N ASN A 10 -11.87 8.65 7.54
CA ASN A 10 -10.74 7.90 6.98
C ASN A 10 -9.69 8.82 6.36
N ASP A 11 -8.51 8.94 6.99
CA ASP A 11 -7.37 9.68 6.44
C ASP A 11 -6.37 8.68 5.83
N LEU A 12 -6.21 8.72 4.50
CA LEU A 12 -5.39 7.75 3.78
C LEU A 12 -3.97 8.28 3.54
N PHE A 13 -3.00 7.47 3.94
CA PHE A 13 -1.60 7.71 3.68
C PHE A 13 -1.20 7.17 2.30
N LEU A 14 -0.51 8.03 1.55
CA LEU A 14 0.12 7.62 0.29
C LEU A 14 1.56 8.08 0.20
N ARG A 15 2.36 7.30 -0.52
CA ARG A 15 3.72 7.69 -0.91
C ARG A 15 3.85 7.72 -2.41
N TYR A 16 4.17 8.91 -2.94
CA TYR A 16 4.52 9.10 -4.33
C TYR A 16 6.04 9.01 -4.55
N ILE A 17 6.45 8.21 -5.54
CA ILE A 17 7.82 8.08 -6.02
C ILE A 17 7.82 8.44 -7.51
N GLU A 18 8.54 9.48 -7.85
CA GLU A 18 8.62 9.97 -9.22
C GLU A 18 9.48 9.05 -10.11
N SER A 19 9.17 9.03 -11.41
CA SER A 19 9.99 8.33 -12.41
C SER A 19 11.43 8.87 -12.43
N GLU A 20 12.39 7.99 -12.67
CA GLU A 20 13.80 8.38 -12.89
C GLU A 20 14.09 8.77 -14.34
N ASN A 21 13.19 8.49 -15.29
CA ASN A 21 13.40 8.70 -16.73
C ASN A 21 12.87 10.07 -17.21
N ASP A 22 11.57 10.19 -17.50
CA ASP A 22 10.92 11.46 -17.87
C ASP A 22 9.56 11.54 -17.17
N PRO A 23 9.50 12.04 -15.92
CA PRO A 23 8.26 12.09 -15.15
C PRO A 23 7.11 12.83 -15.83
N SER A 24 7.43 13.78 -16.72
CA SER A 24 6.42 14.56 -17.44
C SER A 24 5.68 13.76 -18.50
N LYS A 25 6.23 12.61 -18.92
CA LYS A 25 5.67 11.75 -19.97
C LYS A 25 5.42 10.32 -19.51
N ASP A 26 6.24 9.83 -18.58
CA ASP A 26 6.14 8.48 -18.06
C ASP A 26 4.81 8.29 -17.31
N PRO A 27 4.23 7.09 -17.32
CA PRO A 27 2.94 6.83 -16.70
C PRO A 27 2.96 7.01 -15.18
N VAL A 28 1.80 7.29 -14.62
CA VAL A 28 1.54 7.21 -13.18
C VAL A 28 0.84 5.89 -12.88
N VAL A 29 1.38 5.12 -11.95
CA VAL A 29 0.83 3.82 -11.53
C VAL A 29 0.44 3.90 -10.07
N LEU A 30 -0.83 3.64 -9.76
CA LEU A 30 -1.26 3.35 -8.40
C LEU A 30 -0.95 1.88 -8.07
N TRP A 31 -0.30 1.65 -6.95
CA TRP A 31 0.02 0.33 -6.42
C TRP A 31 -0.75 0.05 -5.13
N LEU A 32 -1.42 -1.11 -5.08
CA LEU A 32 -2.20 -1.59 -3.94
C LEU A 32 -1.75 -3.00 -3.52
N ASN A 33 -1.15 -3.13 -2.34
CA ASN A 33 -0.97 -4.44 -1.70
C ASN A 33 -2.33 -4.97 -1.17
N GLY A 34 -2.39 -6.29 -0.95
CA GLY A 34 -3.61 -6.99 -0.55
C GLY A 34 -3.73 -7.29 0.95
N GLY A 35 -3.97 -8.55 1.29
CA GLY A 35 -4.21 -9.03 2.65
C GLY A 35 -5.59 -9.70 2.79
N PRO A 36 -6.70 -8.94 2.92
CA PRO A 36 -6.82 -7.48 3.04
C PRO A 36 -6.14 -6.92 4.30
N GLY A 37 -5.68 -5.66 4.26
CA GLY A 37 -5.11 -4.97 5.42
C GLY A 37 -3.57 -4.87 5.48
N CYS A 38 -2.85 -5.27 4.42
CA CYS A 38 -1.40 -5.10 4.33
C CYS A 38 -1.03 -3.73 3.75
N SER A 39 0.03 -3.11 4.27
CA SER A 39 0.48 -1.79 3.81
C SER A 39 1.10 -1.87 2.42
N SER A 40 0.78 -0.90 1.56
CA SER A 40 1.41 -0.77 0.24
C SER A 40 2.87 -0.31 0.31
N LEU A 41 3.36 0.05 1.49
CA LEU A 41 4.78 0.28 1.72
C LEU A 41 5.60 -1.01 1.68
N GLU A 42 4.97 -2.18 1.76
CA GLU A 42 5.59 -3.46 1.40
C GLU A 42 6.09 -3.43 -0.05
N GLY A 43 5.23 -3.03 -0.99
CA GLY A 43 5.60 -2.79 -2.38
C GLY A 43 6.78 -1.83 -2.53
N LEU A 44 6.76 -0.74 -1.77
CA LEU A 44 7.80 0.29 -1.81
C LEU A 44 9.16 -0.21 -1.29
N PHE A 45 9.17 -0.94 -0.18
CA PHE A 45 10.41 -1.21 0.56
C PHE A 45 10.96 -2.62 0.39
N MET A 46 10.13 -3.57 -0.04
CA MET A 46 10.49 -4.99 -0.12
C MET A 46 10.38 -5.55 -1.55
N GLU A 47 9.56 -4.95 -2.41
CA GLU A 47 9.28 -5.48 -3.74
C GLU A 47 9.93 -4.66 -4.87
N MET A 48 9.22 -3.63 -5.35
CA MET A 48 9.49 -2.91 -6.60
C MET A 48 9.87 -1.43 -6.42
N GLY A 49 9.97 -0.92 -5.20
CA GLY A 49 10.45 0.44 -4.99
C GLY A 49 11.98 0.59 -5.13
N PRO A 50 12.48 1.85 -5.10
CA PRO A 50 13.86 2.19 -5.47
C PRO A 50 14.92 1.67 -4.52
N PHE A 51 14.54 1.34 -3.29
CA PHE A 51 15.45 0.94 -2.23
C PHE A 51 14.91 -0.28 -1.51
N ARG A 52 15.80 -1.24 -1.25
CA ARG A 52 15.49 -2.43 -0.46
C ARG A 52 16.13 -2.36 0.91
N TYR A 53 15.36 -2.74 1.91
CA TYR A 53 15.86 -3.02 3.26
C TYR A 53 16.19 -4.50 3.35
N PHE A 54 17.45 -4.82 3.60
CA PHE A 54 17.84 -6.19 3.91
C PHE A 54 17.60 -6.45 5.40
N ILE A 55 16.55 -7.21 5.71
CA ILE A 55 16.38 -7.80 7.04
C ILE A 55 17.08 -9.17 7.01
N PRO A 56 18.20 -9.38 7.72
CA PRO A 56 18.80 -10.71 7.79
C PRO A 56 17.79 -11.71 8.38
N PHE A 57 17.69 -12.89 7.76
CA PHE A 57 16.73 -13.95 8.11
C PHE A 57 16.71 -14.30 9.62
N SER A 58 17.85 -14.14 10.30
CA SER A 58 17.98 -14.35 11.75
C SER A 58 17.11 -13.44 12.60
N THR A 59 16.80 -12.23 12.13
CA THR A 59 16.00 -11.25 12.89
C THR A 59 14.51 -11.58 12.83
N CYS A 60 14.03 -12.10 11.69
CA CYS A 60 12.66 -12.60 11.54
C CYS A 60 12.42 -13.83 12.45
N GLN A 61 13.40 -14.74 12.52
CA GLN A 61 13.32 -15.92 13.38
C GLN A 61 13.42 -15.58 14.88
N ALA A 62 14.17 -14.55 15.26
CA ALA A 62 14.25 -14.07 16.64
C ALA A 62 12.96 -13.38 17.12
N LEU A 63 12.27 -12.64 16.26
CA LEU A 63 10.96 -12.03 16.56
C LEU A 63 9.86 -13.08 16.69
N LEU A 64 9.87 -14.11 15.82
CA LEU A 64 8.97 -15.26 15.93
C LEU A 64 9.27 -16.14 17.15
N TYR A 65 10.54 -16.24 17.58
CA TYR A 65 10.94 -17.00 18.76
C TYR A 65 10.59 -16.31 20.08
N LYS A 66 10.73 -14.98 20.18
CA LYS A 66 10.29 -14.22 21.37
C LYS A 66 8.78 -14.32 21.59
N ARG A 67 7.96 -14.26 20.53
CA ARG A 67 6.50 -14.41 20.63
C ARG A 67 6.05 -15.82 21.07
N ARG A 68 6.81 -16.87 20.73
CA ARG A 68 6.55 -18.25 21.18
C ARG A 68 6.59 -18.41 22.71
N GLN A 69 7.38 -17.60 23.41
CA GLN A 69 7.47 -17.64 24.87
C GLN A 69 6.31 -16.92 25.57
N GLU A 70 5.73 -15.89 24.92
CA GLU A 70 4.57 -15.15 25.47
C GLU A 70 3.24 -15.86 25.24
N ASP A 71 3.08 -16.60 24.12
CA ASP A 71 1.85 -17.32 23.78
C ASP A 71 1.62 -18.65 24.55
N SER A 72 2.60 -19.10 25.35
CA SER A 72 2.49 -20.33 26.17
C SER A 72 1.41 -20.27 27.28
N LYS A 73 0.70 -19.15 27.45
CA LYS A 73 -0.24 -18.92 28.57
C LYS A 73 -1.72 -18.84 28.20
N ARG A 74 -2.13 -19.08 26.95
CA ARG A 74 -3.58 -19.06 26.59
C ARG A 74 -3.99 -20.31 25.82
N SER A 75 -4.70 -21.18 26.53
CA SER A 75 -5.09 -22.51 26.10
C SER A 75 -6.49 -22.53 25.46
N HIS A 76 -6.55 -23.17 24.28
CA HIS A 76 -7.67 -23.91 23.67
C HIS A 76 -8.96 -23.18 23.29
N ILE A 77 -9.02 -22.71 22.03
CA ILE A 77 -10.08 -22.93 21.01
C ILE A 77 -9.59 -22.29 19.71
N LEU A 78 -9.90 -22.91 18.55
CA LEU A 78 -9.59 -22.52 17.15
C LEU A 78 -8.46 -23.32 16.46
N LEU A 79 -8.79 -24.54 16.05
CA LEU A 79 -7.96 -25.38 15.18
C LEU A 79 -8.25 -25.20 13.67
N LEU A 80 -8.89 -24.10 13.25
CA LEU A 80 -9.15 -23.83 11.81
C LEU A 80 -8.64 -22.47 11.30
N ALA A 81 -7.98 -21.68 12.15
CA ALA A 81 -7.37 -20.40 11.76
C ALA A 81 -5.83 -20.48 11.62
N ARG A 82 -5.30 -21.67 11.34
CA ARG A 82 -3.85 -21.98 11.47
C ARG A 82 -3.09 -22.15 10.15
N PHE A 83 -3.64 -21.69 9.03
CA PHE A 83 -2.94 -21.66 7.74
C PHE A 83 -2.78 -20.28 7.09
N TRP A 84 -3.37 -19.22 7.67
CA TRP A 84 -3.30 -17.86 7.11
C TRP A 84 -2.92 -16.76 8.11
N MET A 85 -2.49 -17.13 9.33
CA MET A 85 -1.92 -16.20 10.30
C MET A 85 -0.45 -16.51 10.57
N LEU A 86 0.37 -16.51 9.52
CA LEU A 86 1.80 -16.27 9.67
C LEU A 86 2.04 -14.74 9.74
N GLY A 87 1.66 -14.18 10.87
CA GLY A 87 2.46 -13.20 11.60
C GLY A 87 3.12 -12.03 10.84
N ILE A 88 2.37 -11.21 10.12
CA ILE A 88 2.76 -9.81 9.91
C ILE A 88 2.10 -8.98 11.01
N ASN A 89 2.78 -8.85 12.15
CA ASN A 89 2.51 -7.74 13.05
C ASN A 89 3.37 -6.56 12.55
N LEU A 90 2.73 -5.40 12.35
CA LEU A 90 3.30 -4.15 11.85
C LEU A 90 4.27 -3.48 12.85
N ASP A 91 5.30 -4.20 13.30
CA ASP A 91 6.48 -3.62 13.97
C ASP A 91 7.59 -3.24 12.97
N ILE A 92 7.30 -3.24 11.65
CA ILE A 92 8.28 -2.96 10.58
C ILE A 92 8.87 -1.54 10.66
N PHE A 93 8.26 -0.60 11.40
CA PHE A 93 8.75 0.77 11.49
C PHE A 93 9.55 1.10 12.76
N ARG A 94 9.73 0.18 13.71
CA ARG A 94 10.65 0.43 14.82
C ARG A 94 12.05 -0.02 14.43
N ALA A 95 12.80 0.90 13.83
CA ALA A 95 14.25 0.78 13.69
C ALA A 95 14.91 0.74 15.08
N GLU A 96 14.88 -0.40 15.75
CA GLU A 96 15.75 -0.65 16.89
C GLU A 96 17.17 -0.83 16.34
N ASN A 97 17.95 0.25 16.41
CA ASN A 97 19.42 0.31 16.27
C ASN A 97 20.04 -0.82 15.43
N PHE A 98 20.22 -0.58 14.12
CA PHE A 98 21.48 -0.62 13.38
C PHE A 98 21.12 -0.43 11.90
N GLY A 99 21.67 0.59 11.26
CA GLY A 99 21.50 0.86 9.84
C GLY A 99 22.04 -0.30 8.98
N SER A 100 21.22 -1.33 8.79
CA SER A 100 21.41 -2.39 7.81
C SER A 100 21.25 -1.78 6.43
N THR A 101 22.31 -1.87 5.64
CA THR A 101 22.52 -1.17 4.36
C THR A 101 21.27 -1.09 3.49
N ILE A 102 20.78 0.14 3.27
CA ILE A 102 19.80 0.43 2.21
C ILE A 102 20.51 0.25 0.88
N THR A 103 20.02 -0.66 0.04
CA THR A 103 20.60 -0.90 -1.29
C THR A 103 19.64 -0.47 -2.38
N ARG A 104 20.18 0.10 -3.47
CA ARG A 104 19.36 0.47 -4.62
C ARG A 104 18.82 -0.79 -5.31
N ASN A 105 17.53 -0.82 -5.54
CA ASN A 105 16.88 -1.86 -6.32
C ASN A 105 17.15 -1.62 -7.81
N LYS A 106 17.93 -2.51 -8.44
CA LYS A 106 18.24 -2.43 -9.88
C LYS A 106 17.01 -2.59 -10.77
N TRP A 107 15.96 -3.21 -10.25
CA TRP A 107 14.72 -3.56 -10.96
C TRP A 107 13.53 -2.73 -10.48
N THR A 108 13.79 -1.57 -9.88
CA THR A 108 12.72 -0.70 -9.42
C THR A 108 11.83 -0.26 -10.58
N TRP A 109 10.52 -0.30 -10.36
CA TRP A 109 9.55 0.12 -11.36
C TRP A 109 9.62 1.63 -11.62
N ASN A 110 10.13 2.40 -10.64
CA ASN A 110 10.26 3.85 -10.83
C ASN A 110 11.34 4.25 -11.85
N ARG A 111 11.97 3.30 -12.54
CA ARG A 111 12.83 3.58 -13.71
C ARG A 111 12.05 4.03 -14.93
N VAL A 112 10.76 3.66 -15.04
CA VAL A 112 9.93 3.88 -16.24
C VAL A 112 8.53 4.38 -15.93
N ALA A 113 8.21 4.63 -14.66
CA ALA A 113 6.89 5.07 -14.21
C ALA A 113 7.02 5.86 -12.90
N SER A 114 6.10 6.78 -12.66
CA SER A 114 5.91 7.33 -11.32
C SER A 114 4.90 6.46 -10.57
N ILE A 115 5.15 6.13 -9.30
CA ILE A 115 4.36 5.16 -8.55
C ILE A 115 3.77 5.80 -7.30
N ILE A 116 2.47 5.58 -7.08
CA ILE A 116 1.76 5.94 -5.87
C ILE A 116 1.53 4.64 -5.08
N TYR A 117 2.10 4.54 -3.89
CA TYR A 117 1.82 3.46 -2.95
C TYR A 117 0.77 3.96 -1.96
N LEU A 118 -0.43 3.38 -1.99
CA LEU A 118 -1.55 3.81 -1.15
C LEU A 118 -1.82 2.78 -0.06
N ASP A 119 -1.70 3.18 1.20
CA ASP A 119 -2.12 2.34 2.32
C ASP A 119 -3.65 2.39 2.41
N ALA A 120 -4.31 1.27 2.14
CA ALA A 120 -5.76 1.17 2.17
C ALA A 120 -6.22 -0.21 2.68
N PRO A 121 -7.38 -0.30 3.36
CA PRO A 121 -8.22 0.82 3.82
C PRO A 121 -7.61 1.62 4.97
N ALA A 122 -8.34 2.60 5.51
CA ALA A 122 -7.92 3.28 6.73
C ALA A 122 -7.72 2.27 7.90
N GLY A 123 -6.71 2.52 8.74
CA GLY A 123 -6.20 1.55 9.73
C GLY A 123 -5.05 0.68 9.22
N VAL A 124 -4.74 0.71 7.92
CA VAL A 124 -3.58 0.03 7.33
C VAL A 124 -2.36 0.95 7.31
N GLY A 125 -1.19 0.45 7.73
CA GLY A 125 0.07 1.18 7.65
C GLY A 125 0.01 2.52 8.39
N PHE A 126 0.15 3.63 7.67
CA PHE A 126 0.00 4.98 8.23
C PHE A 126 -1.37 5.62 7.97
N SER A 127 -2.29 4.92 7.29
CA SER A 127 -3.68 5.37 7.13
C SER A 127 -4.44 5.20 8.42
N VAL A 128 -5.25 6.19 8.80
CA VAL A 128 -5.93 6.22 10.10
C VAL A 128 -7.44 6.37 9.93
N ASN A 129 -8.20 5.61 10.72
CA ASN A 129 -9.63 5.85 10.92
C ASN A 129 -9.81 6.58 12.26
N LEU A 130 -10.40 7.77 12.23
CA LEU A 130 -10.56 8.62 13.41
C LEU A 130 -11.72 8.19 14.31
N ASN A 131 -12.65 7.38 13.80
CA ASN A 131 -13.82 6.87 14.52
C ASN A 131 -13.59 5.53 15.24
N GLY A 132 -12.44 4.89 15.02
CA GLY A 132 -12.10 3.58 15.56
C GLY A 132 -12.85 2.38 14.95
N SER A 133 -13.65 2.58 13.89
CA SER A 133 -14.31 1.49 13.16
C SER A 133 -13.42 1.01 12.02
N LEU A 134 -13.01 -0.26 12.06
CA LEU A 134 -12.14 -0.88 11.05
C LEU A 134 -12.85 -1.96 10.24
N VAL A 135 -14.18 -1.89 10.16
CA VAL A 135 -14.99 -2.80 9.33
C VAL A 135 -15.29 -2.06 8.03
N TYR A 136 -14.86 -2.67 6.92
CA TYR A 136 -15.00 -2.12 5.58
C TYR A 136 -15.59 -3.17 4.63
N THR A 137 -16.43 -2.72 3.72
CA THR A 137 -16.84 -3.46 2.52
C THR A 137 -15.92 -3.11 1.35
N ASP A 138 -15.80 -4.01 0.36
CA ASP A 138 -14.97 -3.75 -0.82
C ASP A 138 -15.43 -2.50 -1.60
N ASP A 139 -16.73 -2.20 -1.60
CA ASP A 139 -17.31 -0.99 -2.20
C ASP A 139 -16.85 0.29 -1.48
N GLU A 140 -16.88 0.31 -0.15
CA GLU A 140 -16.39 1.44 0.65
C GLU A 140 -14.89 1.68 0.41
N VAL A 141 -14.08 0.61 0.41
CA VAL A 141 -12.64 0.72 0.13
C VAL A 141 -12.38 1.27 -1.27
N ALA A 142 -13.15 0.82 -2.29
CA ALA A 142 -13.01 1.33 -3.64
C ALA A 142 -13.37 2.82 -3.75
N SER A 143 -14.45 3.24 -3.08
CA SER A 143 -14.88 4.64 -3.01
C SER A 143 -13.84 5.54 -2.32
N ASP A 144 -13.30 5.11 -1.19
CA ASP A 144 -12.27 5.87 -0.46
C ASP A 144 -10.97 5.98 -1.27
N ASN A 145 -10.54 4.89 -1.89
CA ASN A 145 -9.38 4.89 -2.78
C ASN A 145 -9.58 5.85 -3.95
N TYR A 146 -10.76 5.82 -4.58
CA TYR A 146 -11.11 6.72 -5.68
C TYR A 146 -11.00 8.20 -5.27
N LEU A 147 -11.57 8.57 -4.13
CA LEU A 147 -11.51 9.93 -3.59
C LEU A 147 -10.08 10.35 -3.25
N ALA A 148 -9.28 9.44 -2.67
CA ALA A 148 -7.88 9.71 -2.37
C ALA A 148 -7.05 10.05 -3.61
N ILE A 149 -7.30 9.37 -4.74
CA ILE A 149 -6.61 9.67 -5.99
C ILE A 149 -7.11 10.96 -6.64
N ILE A 150 -8.41 11.28 -6.56
CA ILE A 150 -8.91 12.60 -6.97
C ILE A 150 -8.16 13.71 -6.24
N ASP A 151 -8.03 13.59 -4.92
CA ASP A 151 -7.34 14.59 -4.11
C ASP A 151 -5.84 14.64 -4.39
N TRP A 152 -5.22 13.49 -4.68
CA TRP A 152 -3.84 13.45 -5.16
C TRP A 152 -3.69 14.23 -6.48
N PHE A 153 -4.57 14.04 -7.46
CA PHE A 153 -4.53 14.77 -8.72
C PHE A 153 -4.82 16.27 -8.56
N LYS A 154 -5.61 16.69 -7.55
CA LYS A 154 -5.75 18.13 -7.21
C LYS A 154 -4.43 18.73 -6.75
N LYS A 155 -3.62 17.96 -6.02
CA LYS A 155 -2.31 18.39 -5.53
C LYS A 155 -1.22 18.33 -6.59
N PHE A 156 -1.33 17.40 -7.55
CA PHE A 156 -0.39 17.21 -8.64
C PHE A 156 -1.11 17.36 -10.00
N PRO A 157 -1.64 18.55 -10.32
CA PRO A 157 -2.48 18.76 -11.51
C PRO A 157 -1.75 18.46 -12.81
N ASP A 158 -0.44 18.73 -12.88
CA ASP A 158 0.39 18.46 -14.06
C ASP A 158 0.40 16.97 -14.44
N ARG A 159 0.16 16.08 -13.46
CA ARG A 159 0.14 14.63 -13.66
C ARG A 159 -1.12 14.11 -14.31
N ARG A 160 -2.17 14.92 -14.44
CA ARG A 160 -3.42 14.53 -15.14
C ARG A 160 -3.21 14.25 -16.63
N SER A 161 -2.10 14.74 -17.20
CA SER A 161 -1.71 14.52 -18.59
C SER A 161 -1.02 13.17 -18.83
N ASN A 162 -0.48 12.54 -17.78
CA ASN A 162 0.19 11.25 -17.87
C ASN A 162 -0.85 10.12 -18.00
N ASP A 163 -0.49 9.05 -18.71
CA ASP A 163 -1.25 7.80 -18.65
C ASP A 163 -1.35 7.33 -17.20
N PHE A 164 -2.55 6.93 -16.76
CA PHE A 164 -2.81 6.46 -15.41
C PHE A 164 -3.21 4.99 -15.40
N TYR A 165 -2.54 4.20 -14.57
CA TYR A 165 -2.78 2.76 -14.41
C TYR A 165 -2.99 2.42 -12.93
N VAL A 166 -3.71 1.34 -12.67
CA VAL A 166 -3.87 0.76 -11.33
C VAL A 166 -3.35 -0.67 -11.36
N ALA A 167 -2.49 -1.01 -10.40
CA ALA A 167 -1.88 -2.32 -10.25
C ALA A 167 -1.92 -2.74 -8.77
N GLY A 168 -1.80 -4.04 -8.51
CA GLY A 168 -1.78 -4.55 -7.16
C GLY A 168 -1.50 -6.05 -7.09
N GLU A 169 -1.34 -6.55 -5.86
CA GLU A 169 -0.99 -7.94 -5.57
C GLU A 169 -1.92 -8.55 -4.52
N SER A 170 -2.08 -9.88 -4.52
CA SER A 170 -2.84 -10.64 -3.52
C SER A 170 -4.32 -10.22 -3.53
N TYR A 171 -4.90 -9.82 -2.39
CA TYR A 171 -6.24 -9.21 -2.33
C TYR A 171 -6.35 -7.90 -3.12
N GLY A 172 -5.23 -7.33 -3.57
CA GLY A 172 -5.21 -6.30 -4.63
C GLY A 172 -5.91 -6.77 -5.91
N GLY A 173 -6.03 -8.07 -6.16
CA GLY A 173 -6.88 -8.64 -7.21
C GLY A 173 -8.37 -8.34 -7.04
N THR A 174 -8.83 -7.97 -5.85
CA THR A 174 -10.17 -7.41 -5.59
C THR A 174 -10.15 -5.89 -5.66
N TYR A 175 -9.19 -5.23 -5.01
CA TYR A 175 -9.13 -3.76 -4.98
C TYR A 175 -8.97 -3.12 -6.36
N VAL A 176 -8.10 -3.68 -7.20
CA VAL A 176 -7.78 -3.15 -8.54
C VAL A 176 -9.02 -3.11 -9.44
N PRO A 177 -9.77 -4.21 -9.67
CA PRO A 177 -10.94 -4.16 -10.54
C PRO A 177 -12.09 -3.33 -9.94
N MET A 178 -12.29 -3.37 -8.61
CA MET A 178 -13.32 -2.56 -7.95
C MET A 178 -13.08 -1.06 -8.16
N LEU A 179 -11.84 -0.60 -7.91
CA LEU A 179 -11.46 0.79 -8.18
C LEU A 179 -11.51 1.11 -9.68
N SER A 180 -11.01 0.21 -10.52
CA SER A 180 -10.99 0.42 -11.97
C SER A 180 -12.38 0.61 -12.56
N ALA A 181 -13.41 -0.05 -12.00
CA ALA A 181 -14.80 0.15 -12.40
C ALA A 181 -15.24 1.62 -12.19
N LEU A 182 -14.92 2.20 -11.03
CA LEU A 182 -15.21 3.61 -10.73
C LEU A 182 -14.43 4.57 -11.65
N LEU A 183 -13.17 4.27 -11.91
CA LEU A 183 -12.29 5.11 -12.74
C LEU A 183 -12.66 5.09 -14.22
N VAL A 184 -13.17 3.96 -14.74
CA VAL A 184 -13.50 3.85 -16.16
C VAL A 184 -14.67 4.75 -16.54
N ASP A 185 -15.62 4.92 -15.61
CA ASP A 185 -16.84 5.70 -15.80
C ASP A 185 -16.61 7.21 -15.61
N ASP A 186 -15.62 7.62 -14.80
CA ASP A 186 -15.27 9.03 -14.59
C ASP A 186 -14.17 9.53 -15.55
N LYS A 187 -14.57 9.86 -16.77
CA LYS A 187 -13.68 10.49 -17.77
C LYS A 187 -13.35 11.95 -17.47
N GLU A 188 -14.06 12.61 -16.57
CA GLU A 188 -13.81 14.01 -16.23
C GLU A 188 -12.58 14.13 -15.32
N ASN A 189 -12.50 13.32 -14.26
CA ASN A 189 -11.34 13.32 -13.39
C ASN A 189 -10.20 12.41 -13.88
N PHE A 190 -10.52 11.36 -14.64
CA PHE A 190 -9.54 10.36 -15.10
C PHE A 190 -9.51 10.18 -16.63
N PRO A 191 -9.28 11.25 -17.41
CA PRO A 191 -9.27 11.16 -18.87
C PRO A 191 -8.15 10.25 -19.43
N GLN A 192 -7.08 10.05 -18.66
CA GLN A 192 -5.93 9.24 -19.05
C GLN A 192 -5.88 7.84 -18.41
N PHE A 193 -6.95 7.41 -17.73
CA PHE A 193 -7.00 6.07 -17.16
C PHE A 193 -7.02 5.00 -18.26
N LYS A 194 -6.16 3.99 -18.13
CA LYS A 194 -6.02 2.87 -19.08
C LYS A 194 -6.34 1.55 -18.39
N VAL A 195 -7.22 0.78 -19.01
CA VAL A 195 -7.53 -0.61 -18.64
C VAL A 195 -6.68 -1.51 -19.52
N ARG A 196 -5.64 -2.15 -18.97
CA ARG A 196 -4.78 -3.10 -19.69
C ARG A 196 -4.37 -4.25 -18.79
#